data_AF-A0A2S7D4S1-F1
#
_entry.id   AF-A0A2S7D4S1-F1
#
_cell.length_a   1.000
_cell.length_b   1.000
_cell.length_c   1.000
_cell.angle_alpha   90.00
_cell.angle_beta   90.00
_cell.angle_gamma   90.00
#
_symmetry.space_group_name_H-M   'P 1'
#
loop_
_entity.id
_entity.type
_entity.pdbx_description
1 polymer ?
#
loop_
_entity_poly.entity_id
_entity_poly.type
_entity_poly.pdbx_seq_one_letter_code
_entity_poly.pdbx_strand_id
1 'polypeptide(L)'
;MSHLNQWIQSMTPKALTPHGVIYPAGNETYHAIRSINEFGEFAHAAAYASQLMADGKAQFPDEALMQASAELRRIRYAKEGYAPHKKARDGLKKHADSLDTVSNRRVFPANQALKKESEE
;
A
#
# COMPACT_ATOMS: atom_id res chain seq x y z
N MET A 1 -18.62 -56.30 -10.37
CA MET A 1 -17.97 -55.58 -9.25
C MET A 1 -17.05 -54.52 -9.84
N SER A 2 -17.57 -53.29 -9.95
CA SER A 2 -16.87 -52.13 -10.49
C SER A 2 -17.00 -51.02 -9.44
N HIS A 3 -15.95 -50.87 -8.64
CA HIS A 3 -15.77 -49.75 -7.71
C HIS A 3 -14.48 -49.07 -8.11
N LEU A 4 -14.53 -47.97 -8.86
CA LEU A 4 -13.46 -46.96 -8.86
C LEU A 4 -13.92 -45.71 -9.62
N ASN A 5 -13.73 -44.57 -8.97
CA ASN A 5 -13.69 -43.20 -9.53
C ASN A 5 -15.00 -42.40 -9.63
N GLN A 6 -15.63 -42.14 -8.49
CA GLN A 6 -16.47 -40.93 -8.26
C GLN A 6 -15.69 -39.84 -7.50
N TRP A 7 -14.50 -39.45 -7.98
CA TRP A 7 -13.64 -38.45 -7.30
C TRP A 7 -13.30 -37.23 -8.17
N ILE A 8 -14.18 -36.84 -9.10
CA ILE A 8 -14.00 -35.61 -9.89
C ILE A 8 -15.34 -34.90 -10.08
N GLN A 9 -16.07 -34.59 -9.01
CA GLN A 9 -17.18 -33.62 -9.07
C GLN A 9 -17.32 -32.86 -7.75
N SER A 10 -16.63 -31.73 -7.63
CA SER A 10 -17.13 -30.48 -7.03
C SER A 10 -16.00 -29.47 -6.77
N MET A 11 -15.28 -29.04 -7.81
CA MET A 11 -14.75 -27.68 -7.83
C MET A 11 -15.88 -26.74 -8.25
N THR A 12 -16.89 -26.57 -7.39
CA THR A 12 -17.80 -25.44 -7.55
C THR A 12 -17.08 -24.21 -6.99
N PRO A 13 -16.92 -23.13 -7.77
CA PRO A 13 -16.39 -21.89 -7.22
C PRO A 13 -17.34 -21.46 -6.10
N LYS A 14 -16.78 -21.33 -4.89
CA LYS A 14 -17.51 -20.87 -3.71
C LYS A 14 -18.09 -19.49 -4.06
N ALA A 15 -19.42 -19.44 -4.23
CA ALA A 15 -20.11 -18.21 -4.60
C ALA A 15 -19.76 -17.12 -3.57
N LEU A 16 -19.08 -16.06 -4.04
CA LEU A 16 -18.76 -14.90 -3.23
C LEU A 16 -20.09 -14.26 -2.84
N THR A 17 -20.45 -14.36 -1.56
CA THR A 17 -21.61 -13.66 -1.03
C THR A 17 -21.38 -12.15 -1.15
N PRO A 18 -22.42 -11.33 -1.38
CA PRO A 18 -22.30 -9.87 -1.51
C PRO A 18 -21.84 -9.16 -0.22
N HIS A 19 -21.65 -9.91 0.87
CA HIS A 19 -21.01 -9.48 2.12
C HIS A 19 -19.56 -9.98 2.25
N GLY A 20 -18.91 -10.40 1.16
CA GLY A 20 -17.46 -10.49 1.05
C GLY A 20 -16.86 -9.09 1.09
N VAL A 21 -16.92 -8.48 2.28
CA VAL A 21 -16.56 -7.11 2.60
C VAL A 21 -15.20 -6.80 1.99
N ILE A 22 -15.20 -5.85 1.05
CA ILE A 22 -14.05 -5.30 0.33
C ILE A 22 -13.20 -4.51 1.35
N TYR A 23 -12.50 -5.21 2.23
CA TYR A 23 -11.47 -4.64 3.12
C TYR A 23 -10.20 -5.51 3.13
N PRO A 24 -9.60 -5.84 1.97
CA PRO A 24 -8.42 -6.70 1.93
C PRO A 24 -7.25 -6.08 2.72
N ALA A 25 -6.98 -4.78 2.58
CA ALA A 25 -5.85 -4.14 3.25
C ALA A 25 -6.01 -4.03 4.78
N GLY A 26 -7.24 -3.79 5.26
CA GLY A 26 -7.53 -3.70 6.69
C GLY A 26 -7.53 -5.07 7.37
N ASN A 27 -7.99 -6.10 6.67
CA ASN A 27 -8.08 -7.46 7.19
C ASN A 27 -6.70 -8.08 7.43
N GLU A 28 -5.76 -7.91 6.49
CA GLU A 28 -4.38 -8.39 6.65
C GLU A 28 -3.67 -7.73 7.85
N THR A 29 -3.84 -6.42 8.00
CA THR A 29 -3.23 -5.68 9.13
C THR A 29 -3.80 -6.15 10.47
N TYR A 30 -5.12 -6.40 10.54
CA TYR A 30 -5.76 -6.93 11.75
C TYR A 30 -5.20 -8.30 12.15
N HIS A 31 -5.11 -9.23 11.20
CA HIS A 31 -4.59 -10.58 11.46
C HIS A 31 -3.10 -10.56 11.85
N ALA A 32 -2.31 -9.70 11.21
CA ALA A 32 -0.92 -9.53 11.56
C ALA A 32 -0.75 -8.96 12.98
N ILE A 33 -1.50 -7.92 13.36
CA ILE A 33 -1.48 -7.36 14.73
C ILE A 33 -1.87 -8.43 15.76
N ARG A 34 -2.93 -9.19 15.48
CA ARG A 34 -3.36 -10.27 16.38
C ARG A 34 -2.26 -11.34 16.53
N SER A 35 -1.68 -11.79 15.42
CA SER A 35 -0.60 -12.78 15.43
C SER A 35 0.64 -12.28 16.18
N ILE A 36 1.03 -11.01 16.00
CA ILE A 36 2.15 -10.41 16.73
C ILE A 36 1.86 -10.35 18.24
N ASN A 37 0.64 -10.00 18.64
CA ASN A 37 0.27 -9.97 20.06
C ASN A 37 0.24 -11.38 20.68
N GLU A 38 -0.11 -12.40 19.90
CA GLU A 38 -0.25 -13.79 20.36
C GLU A 38 1.09 -14.55 20.39
N PHE A 39 1.91 -14.38 19.35
CA PHE A 39 3.13 -15.18 19.14
C PHE A 39 4.42 -14.38 19.22
N GLY A 40 4.34 -13.05 19.29
CA GLY A 40 5.49 -12.16 19.26
C GLY A 40 5.93 -11.82 17.83
N GLU A 41 6.60 -10.67 17.73
CA GLU A 41 6.93 -10.05 16.44
C GLU A 41 7.96 -10.85 15.62
N PHE A 42 8.98 -11.38 16.28
CA PHE A 42 10.01 -12.18 15.61
C PHE A 42 9.45 -13.49 15.03
N ALA A 43 8.61 -14.19 15.80
CA ALA A 43 7.98 -15.42 15.36
C ALA A 43 7.04 -15.17 14.17
N HIS A 44 6.24 -14.10 14.23
CA HIS A 44 5.39 -13.69 13.12
C HIS A 44 6.20 -13.39 11.85
N ALA A 45 7.29 -12.61 11.95
CA ALA A 45 8.13 -12.28 10.80
C ALA A 45 8.80 -13.50 10.17
N ALA A 46 9.29 -14.44 10.99
CA ALA A 46 9.89 -15.67 10.51
C ALA A 46 8.85 -16.52 9.75
N ALA A 47 7.65 -16.70 10.33
CA ALA A 47 6.57 -17.44 9.69
C ALA A 47 6.11 -16.77 8.38
N TYR A 48 5.99 -15.45 8.36
CA TYR A 48 5.63 -14.70 7.16
C TYR A 48 6.71 -14.81 6.06
N ALA A 49 7.99 -14.72 6.41
CA ALA A 49 9.09 -14.95 5.46
C ALA A 49 9.06 -16.37 4.88
N SER A 50 8.83 -17.39 5.72
CA SER A 50 8.66 -18.77 5.25
C SER A 50 7.47 -18.93 4.30
N GLN A 51 6.35 -18.26 4.58
CA GLN A 51 5.17 -18.27 3.73
C GLN A 51 5.44 -17.59 2.37
N LEU A 52 6.15 -16.45 2.36
CA LEU A 52 6.56 -15.77 1.12
C LEU A 52 7.39 -16.69 0.21
N MET A 53 8.27 -17.50 0.78
CA MET A 53 9.04 -18.49 0.01
C MET A 53 8.15 -19.63 -0.50
N ALA A 54 7.25 -20.15 0.34
CA ALA A 54 6.33 -21.23 -0.02
C ALA A 54 5.38 -20.83 -1.17
N ASP A 55 4.93 -19.57 -1.17
CA ASP A 55 4.04 -19.02 -2.19
C ASP A 55 4.78 -18.55 -3.46
N GLY A 56 6.11 -18.69 -3.50
CA GLY A 56 6.95 -18.23 -4.61
C GLY A 56 6.99 -16.70 -4.78
N LYS A 57 6.68 -15.95 -3.71
CA LYS A 57 6.74 -14.47 -3.68
C LYS A 57 8.12 -13.91 -3.37
N ALA A 58 8.98 -14.75 -2.80
CA ALA A 58 10.40 -14.50 -2.65
C ALA A 58 11.17 -15.71 -3.18
N GLN A 59 12.18 -15.47 -4.01
CA GLN A 59 13.00 -16.53 -4.57
C GLN A 59 14.12 -16.94 -3.61
N PHE A 60 14.57 -15.99 -2.78
CA PHE A 60 15.69 -16.17 -1.86
C PHE A 60 15.30 -15.85 -0.40
N PRO A 61 15.95 -16.46 0.60
CA PRO A 61 15.63 -16.23 2.01
C PRO A 61 15.84 -14.78 2.46
N ASP A 62 16.89 -14.12 1.98
CA ASP A 62 17.21 -12.73 2.31
C ASP A 62 16.15 -11.75 1.78
N GLU A 63 15.65 -11.99 0.56
CA GLU A 63 14.52 -11.27 -0.01
C GLU A 63 13.27 -11.44 0.86
N ALA A 64 12.94 -12.68 1.26
CA ALA A 64 11.79 -12.97 2.09
C ALA A 64 11.86 -12.25 3.45
N LEU A 65 13.03 -12.27 4.10
CA LEU A 65 13.26 -11.57 5.38
C LEU A 65 13.18 -10.05 5.22
N MET A 66 13.71 -9.50 4.13
CA MET A 66 13.61 -8.08 3.83
C MET A 66 12.15 -7.65 3.66
N GLN A 67 11.36 -8.42 2.89
CA GLN A 67 9.93 -8.17 2.69
C GLN A 67 9.16 -8.28 4.01
N ALA A 68 9.41 -9.31 4.83
CA ALA A 68 8.80 -9.47 6.14
C ALA A 68 9.11 -8.29 7.08
N SER A 69 10.36 -7.85 7.09
CA SER A 69 10.79 -6.69 7.89
C SER A 69 10.14 -5.38 7.42
N ALA A 70 9.93 -5.22 6.11
CA ALA A 70 9.20 -4.09 5.57
C ALA A 70 7.72 -4.11 5.99
N GLU A 71 7.10 -5.28 5.99
CA GLU A 71 5.70 -5.45 6.39
C GLU A 71 5.49 -5.20 7.88
N LEU A 72 6.37 -5.68 8.75
CA LEU A 72 6.33 -5.34 10.18
C LEU A 72 6.32 -3.83 10.43
N ARG A 73 7.17 -3.07 9.70
CA ARG A 73 7.18 -1.61 9.82
C ARG A 73 5.84 -0.99 9.41
N ARG A 74 5.21 -1.50 8.35
CA ARG A 74 3.87 -1.05 7.92
C ARG A 74 2.81 -1.35 8.98
N ILE A 75 2.86 -2.53 9.58
CA ILE A 75 1.94 -2.93 10.65
C ILE A 75 2.10 -2.02 11.88
N ARG A 76 3.34 -1.69 12.27
CA ARG A 76 3.59 -0.73 13.37
C ARG A 76 3.01 0.65 13.06
N TYR A 77 3.24 1.16 11.85
CA TYR A 77 2.67 2.44 11.42
C TYR A 77 1.14 2.43 11.46
N ALA A 78 0.52 1.33 11.01
CA ALA A 78 -0.93 1.17 11.10
C ALA A 78 -1.42 1.15 12.55
N LYS A 79 -0.74 0.41 13.44
CA LYS A 79 -1.04 0.34 14.87
C LYS A 79 -0.92 1.71 15.56
N GLU A 80 0.05 2.51 15.16
CA GLU A 80 0.30 3.86 15.69
C GLU A 80 -0.57 4.96 15.03
N GLY A 81 -1.34 4.62 14.00
CA GLY A 81 -2.08 5.59 13.19
C GLY A 81 -1.17 6.51 12.36
N TYR A 82 0.09 6.14 12.15
CA TYR A 82 1.03 6.87 11.32
C TYR A 82 0.81 6.56 9.84
N ALA A 83 0.50 7.59 9.05
CA ALA A 83 0.22 7.48 7.62
C ALA A 83 1.31 8.19 6.76
N PRO A 84 2.50 7.60 6.58
CA PRO A 84 3.62 8.25 5.89
C PRO A 84 3.29 8.58 4.42
N HIS A 85 2.54 7.70 3.73
CA HIS A 85 2.15 7.94 2.34
C HIS A 85 1.21 9.14 2.18
N LYS A 86 0.29 9.36 3.13
CA LYS A 86 -0.56 10.55 3.15
C LYS A 86 0.29 11.81 3.32
N LYS A 87 1.21 11.81 4.29
CA LYS A 87 2.14 12.92 4.53
C LYS A 87 3.01 13.22 3.32
N ALA A 88 3.53 12.18 2.66
CA ALA A 88 4.33 12.32 1.45
C ALA A 88 3.51 12.94 0.29
N ARG A 89 2.28 12.47 0.07
CA ARG A 89 1.36 13.05 -0.92
C ARG A 89 1.07 14.52 -0.64
N ASP A 90 0.80 14.87 0.62
CA ASP A 90 0.54 16.26 1.01
C ASP A 90 1.78 17.14 0.79
N GLY A 91 2.99 16.60 1.03
CA GLY A 91 4.25 17.26 0.71
C GLY A 91 4.45 17.50 -0.78
N LEU A 92 4.19 16.49 -1.61
CA LEU A 92 4.26 16.60 -3.08
C LEU A 92 3.26 17.63 -3.61
N LYS A 93 2.03 17.66 -3.06
CA LYS A 93 1.01 18.65 -3.44
C LYS A 93 1.47 20.07 -3.15
N LYS A 94 1.98 20.32 -1.93
CA LYS A 94 2.53 21.65 -1.56
C LYS A 94 3.67 22.08 -2.47
N HIS A 95 4.54 21.14 -2.85
CA HIS A 95 5.64 21.43 -3.76
C HIS A 95 5.14 21.80 -5.16
N ALA A 96 4.16 21.05 -5.70
CA ALA A 96 3.54 21.37 -6.99
C ALA A 96 2.88 22.76 -6.98
N ASP A 97 2.07 23.07 -5.97
CA ASP A 97 1.40 24.38 -5.82
C ASP A 97 2.43 25.54 -5.73
N SER A 98 3.58 25.28 -5.10
CA SER A 98 4.68 26.26 -5.00
C SER A 98 5.37 26.53 -6.35
N LEU A 99 5.52 25.51 -7.20
CA LEU A 99 6.08 25.68 -8.53
C LEU A 99 5.13 26.46 -9.45
N ASP A 100 3.82 26.19 -9.36
CA ASP A 100 2.80 26.90 -10.13
C ASP A 100 2.71 28.38 -9.74
N THR A 101 2.79 28.70 -8.44
CA THR A 101 2.80 30.11 -7.97
C THR A 101 4.05 30.87 -8.39
N VAL A 102 5.23 30.24 -8.43
CA VAL A 102 6.46 30.86 -8.93
C VAL A 102 6.41 31.07 -10.44
N SER A 103 5.84 30.13 -11.20
CA SER A 103 5.64 30.25 -12.64
C SER A 103 4.68 31.40 -12.98
N ASN A 104 3.55 31.50 -12.26
CA ASN A 104 2.54 32.52 -12.50
C ASN A 104 3.00 33.95 -12.12
N ARG A 105 3.86 34.10 -11.09
CA ARG A 105 4.46 35.41 -10.75
C ARG A 105 5.39 35.98 -11.83
N ARG A 106 5.99 35.15 -12.68
CA ARG A 106 6.87 35.63 -13.77
C ARG A 106 6.09 36.17 -14.98
N VAL A 107 4.79 35.87 -15.09
CA VAL A 107 3.94 36.35 -16.19
C VAL A 107 3.31 37.73 -15.90
N PHE A 108 3.28 38.17 -14.63
CA PHE A 108 2.61 39.41 -14.21
C PHE A 108 3.57 40.50 -13.67
N PRO A 109 4.55 40.96 -14.46
CA PRO A 109 4.76 42.41 -14.52
C PRO A 109 4.95 42.99 -15.94
N ALA A 110 5.05 42.17 -16.99
CA ALA A 110 5.34 42.67 -18.34
C ALA A 110 4.18 43.45 -18.99
N ASN A 111 2.93 43.15 -18.62
CA ASN A 111 1.75 43.76 -19.27
C ASN A 111 1.24 45.06 -18.60
N GLN A 112 1.83 45.52 -17.49
CA GLN A 112 1.47 46.80 -16.88
C GLN A 112 2.42 47.95 -17.26
N ALA A 113 3.62 47.66 -17.77
CA ALA A 113 4.56 48.70 -18.21
C ALA A 113 4.22 49.26 -19.61
N LEU A 114 3.66 48.45 -20.50
CA LEU A 114 3.37 48.83 -21.89
C LEU A 114 2.11 49.71 -22.10
N LYS A 115 1.29 49.93 -21.06
CA LYS A 115 0.07 50.77 -21.16
C LYS A 115 0.27 52.23 -20.73
N LYS A 116 1.44 52.60 -20.20
CA LYS A 116 1.71 53.97 -19.74
C LYS A 116 2.53 54.82 -20.72
N GLU A 117 3.06 54.24 -21.79
CA GLU A 117 3.88 54.95 -22.78
C GLU A 117 3.10 55.32 -24.07
N SER A 118 1.80 55.05 -24.14
CA SER A 118 0.97 55.34 -25.32
C SER A 118 -0.09 56.43 -25.11
N GLU A 119 0.01 57.20 -24.01
CA GLU A 119 -0.93 58.29 -23.67
C GLU A 119 -0.21 59.64 -23.40
N GLU A 120 0.99 59.85 -23.93
CA GLU A 120 1.63 61.19 -24.03
C GLU A 120 1.78 61.64 -25.49
#